data_AF-A0A1X1YMS5-F1
#
_entry.id   AF-A0A1X1YMS5-F1
#
_cell.length_a   1.000
_cell.length_b   1.000
_cell.length_c   1.000
_cell.angle_alpha   90.00
_cell.angle_beta   90.00
_cell.angle_gamma   90.00
#
_symmetry.space_group_name_H-M   'P 1'
#
loop_
_entity.id
_entity.type
_entity.pdbx_description
1 polymer ?
#
loop_
_entity_poly.entity_id
_entity_poly.type
_entity_poly.pdbx_seq_one_letter_code
_entity_poly.pdbx_strand_id
1 'polypeptide(L)'
;MLPAASVPCATLANVTINPHRDEIADYLRRASCHFGHTFREERDGLSVDEAAEKRDVGRDQVASCRRAVYRVLAGEFSANETQATYDEAVYRALLHFRGEMSDGLRQYVLGQLTRFKAEWLPDLKVEPLQCPYAVGSPAKAGAVKVREPHVCPDCHMAHAGDCW
;
A
#
# COMPACT_ATOMS: atom_id res chain seq x y z
N MET A 1 -5.65 -51.47 -27.01
CA MET A 1 -4.62 -51.34 -25.95
C MET A 1 -3.81 -50.08 -26.26
N LEU A 2 -3.95 -49.05 -25.44
CA LEU A 2 -3.27 -47.75 -25.56
C LEU A 2 -1.91 -47.80 -24.86
N PRO A 3 -0.88 -47.08 -25.33
CA PRO A 3 0.22 -46.67 -24.48
C PRO A 3 0.18 -45.16 -24.15
N ALA A 4 0.20 -44.93 -22.84
CA ALA A 4 0.78 -43.83 -22.06
C ALA A 4 0.95 -42.46 -22.73
N ALA A 5 0.11 -41.51 -22.29
CA ALA A 5 0.40 -40.08 -22.38
C ALA A 5 1.61 -39.73 -21.49
N SER A 6 2.61 -39.12 -22.11
CA SER A 6 3.74 -38.51 -21.41
C SER A 6 3.26 -37.26 -20.68
N VAL A 7 3.43 -37.20 -19.37
CA VAL A 7 3.10 -36.03 -18.53
C VAL A 7 4.17 -34.97 -18.77
N PRO A 8 3.82 -33.74 -19.19
CA PRO A 8 4.80 -32.66 -19.26
C PRO A 8 5.22 -32.26 -17.85
N CYS A 9 6.52 -32.33 -17.61
CA CYS A 9 7.20 -31.84 -16.42
C CYS A 9 6.90 -30.35 -16.25
N ALA A 10 6.14 -30.00 -15.20
CA ALA A 10 5.83 -28.63 -14.86
C ALA A 10 7.13 -27.87 -14.59
N THR A 11 7.34 -26.79 -15.35
CA THR A 11 8.43 -25.86 -15.16
C THR A 11 8.32 -25.26 -13.75
N LEU A 12 9.22 -25.64 -12.85
CA LEU A 12 9.45 -24.91 -11.61
C LEU A 12 9.88 -23.50 -12.00
N ALA A 13 8.94 -22.57 -12.01
CA ALA A 13 9.26 -21.15 -12.07
C ALA A 13 10.26 -20.88 -10.94
N ASN A 14 11.42 -20.32 -11.28
CA ASN A 14 12.37 -19.78 -10.31
C ASN A 14 11.60 -18.77 -9.46
N VAL A 15 11.08 -19.21 -8.31
CA VAL A 15 10.61 -18.32 -7.27
C VAL A 15 11.88 -17.66 -6.75
N THR A 16 12.19 -16.49 -7.31
CA THR A 16 13.26 -15.65 -6.77
C THR A 16 12.80 -15.23 -5.38
N ILE A 17 13.22 -15.98 -4.37
CA ILE A 17 12.93 -15.65 -2.98
C ILE A 17 13.67 -14.35 -2.70
N ASN A 18 12.94 -13.27 -2.40
CA ASN A 18 13.55 -12.02 -1.95
C ASN A 18 14.38 -12.32 -0.68
N PRO A 19 15.71 -12.15 -0.70
CA PRO A 19 16.57 -12.51 0.43
C PRO A 19 16.29 -11.66 1.67
N HIS A 20 15.62 -10.51 1.51
CA HIS A 20 15.24 -9.62 2.60
C HIS A 20 13.78 -9.78 3.06
N ARG A 21 13.05 -10.77 2.53
CA ARG A 21 11.61 -10.94 2.77
C ARG A 21 11.26 -10.94 4.26
N ASP A 22 11.96 -11.73 5.06
CA ASP A 22 11.62 -11.91 6.47
C ASP A 22 11.95 -10.66 7.29
N GLU A 23 13.08 -10.00 7.00
CA GLU A 23 13.47 -8.74 7.63
C GLU A 23 12.45 -7.62 7.30
N ILE A 24 12.01 -7.53 6.03
CA ILE A 24 10.95 -6.60 5.61
C ILE A 24 9.63 -6.91 6.33
N ALA A 25 9.24 -8.19 6.41
CA ALA A 25 8.02 -8.61 7.08
C ALA A 25 8.01 -8.24 8.57
N ASP A 26 9.16 -8.34 9.24
CA ASP A 26 9.31 -7.94 10.64
C ASP A 26 9.13 -6.43 10.85
N TYR A 27 9.67 -5.59 9.96
CA TYR A 27 9.42 -4.16 10.00
C TYR A 27 7.97 -3.79 9.66
N LEU A 28 7.36 -4.42 8.67
CA LEU A 28 5.95 -4.21 8.34
C LEU A 28 5.04 -4.58 9.52
N ARG A 29 5.36 -5.65 10.26
CA ARG A 29 4.64 -6.02 11.49
C ARG A 29 4.62 -4.88 12.52
N ARG A 30 5.70 -4.10 12.60
CA ARG A 30 5.89 -3.01 13.57
C ARG A 30 5.47 -1.63 13.04
N ALA A 31 5.37 -1.48 11.72
CA ALA A 31 5.07 -0.20 11.08
C ALA A 31 3.69 0.33 11.48
N SER A 32 3.65 1.57 11.97
CA SER A 32 2.42 2.31 12.29
C SER A 32 1.98 3.13 11.07
N CYS A 33 1.65 2.43 9.98
CA CYS A 33 1.17 3.02 8.73
C CYS A 33 0.16 2.09 8.03
N HIS A 34 -0.49 2.56 6.97
CA HIS A 34 -1.50 1.76 6.25
C HIS A 34 -0.95 0.43 5.71
N PHE A 35 0.31 0.36 5.29
CA PHE A 35 0.93 -0.91 4.85
C PHE A 35 1.17 -1.87 6.01
N GLY A 36 1.61 -1.36 7.17
CA GLY A 36 1.75 -2.20 8.37
C GLY A 36 0.40 -2.71 8.89
N HIS A 37 -0.64 -1.87 8.87
CA HIS A 37 -2.01 -2.33 9.17
C HIS A 37 -2.48 -3.39 8.19
N THR A 38 -2.31 -3.14 6.90
CA THR A 38 -2.69 -4.10 5.84
C THR A 38 -2.01 -5.45 6.03
N PHE A 39 -0.71 -5.46 6.31
CA PHE A 39 0.05 -6.69 6.55
C PHE A 39 -0.41 -7.44 7.80
N ARG A 40 -0.72 -6.74 8.90
CA ARG A 40 -1.23 -7.36 10.13
C ARG A 40 -2.64 -7.92 9.93
N GLU A 41 -3.54 -7.14 9.36
CA GLU A 41 -4.94 -7.51 9.13
C GLU A 41 -5.07 -8.76 8.27
N GLU A 42 -4.28 -8.83 7.19
CA GLU A 42 -4.25 -10.00 6.34
C GLU A 42 -3.72 -11.25 7.07
N ARG A 43 -2.67 -11.10 7.89
CA ARG A 43 -2.16 -12.20 8.71
C ARG A 43 -3.16 -12.65 9.78
N ASP A 44 -3.96 -11.72 10.30
CA ASP A 44 -5.04 -12.00 11.25
C ASP A 44 -6.28 -12.61 10.55
N GLY A 45 -6.23 -12.83 9.24
CA GLY A 45 -7.26 -13.52 8.46
C GLY A 45 -8.37 -12.62 7.92
N LEU A 46 -8.25 -11.29 8.05
CA LEU A 46 -9.28 -10.38 7.56
C LEU A 46 -9.31 -10.37 6.03
N SER A 47 -10.52 -10.43 5.47
CA SER A 47 -10.79 -10.12 4.08
C SER A 47 -10.52 -8.63 3.77
N VAL A 48 -10.48 -8.29 2.49
CA VAL A 48 -10.39 -6.88 2.04
C VAL A 48 -11.57 -6.06 2.58
N ASP A 49 -12.75 -6.68 2.67
CA ASP A 49 -14.00 -6.02 3.04
C ASP A 49 -14.02 -5.70 4.53
N GLU A 50 -13.67 -6.67 5.37
CA GLU A 50 -13.56 -6.46 6.82
C GLU A 50 -12.48 -5.43 7.16
N ALA A 51 -11.34 -5.45 6.45
CA ALA A 51 -10.28 -4.45 6.67
C ALA A 51 -10.70 -3.05 6.21
N ALA A 52 -11.44 -2.95 5.10
CA ALA A 52 -11.98 -1.69 4.60
C ALA A 52 -13.00 -1.09 5.58
N GLU A 53 -13.93 -1.91 6.09
CA GLU A 53 -14.91 -1.51 7.09
C GLU A 53 -14.25 -1.08 8.40
N LYS A 54 -13.34 -1.91 8.93
CA LYS A 54 -12.61 -1.62 10.18
C LYS A 54 -11.86 -0.29 10.15
N ARG A 55 -11.37 0.11 8.98
CA ARG A 55 -10.54 1.31 8.79
C ARG A 55 -11.31 2.50 8.21
N ASP A 56 -12.57 2.32 7.84
CA ASP A 56 -13.37 3.31 7.10
C ASP A 56 -12.66 3.84 5.84
N VAL A 57 -12.14 2.91 5.01
CA VAL A 57 -11.44 3.24 3.75
C VAL A 57 -11.99 2.43 2.57
N GLY A 58 -11.70 2.88 1.35
CA GLY A 58 -12.14 2.17 0.14
C GLY A 58 -11.51 0.78 -0.02
N ARG A 59 -12.32 -0.20 -0.47
CA ARG A 59 -11.88 -1.58 -0.74
C ARG A 59 -10.70 -1.64 -1.73
N ASP A 60 -10.75 -0.83 -2.79
CA ASP A 60 -9.70 -0.79 -3.81
C ASP A 60 -8.35 -0.28 -3.26
N GLN A 61 -8.41 0.63 -2.28
CA GLN A 61 -7.22 1.11 -1.59
C GLN A 61 -6.60 0.00 -0.74
N VAL A 62 -7.40 -0.75 0.02
CA VAL A 62 -6.93 -1.91 0.80
C VAL A 62 -6.34 -2.98 -0.13
N ALA A 63 -7.04 -3.32 -1.21
CA ALA A 63 -6.57 -4.29 -2.19
C ALA A 63 -5.24 -3.87 -2.85
N SER A 64 -5.08 -2.59 -3.16
CA SER A 64 -3.83 -2.06 -3.72
C SER A 64 -2.69 -2.08 -2.72
N CYS A 65 -2.95 -1.74 -1.44
CA CYS A 65 -1.97 -1.87 -0.36
C CYS A 65 -1.51 -3.32 -0.18
N ARG A 66 -2.43 -4.30 -0.21
CA ARG A 66 -2.10 -5.73 -0.11
C ARG A 66 -1.17 -6.15 -1.24
N ARG A 67 -1.57 -5.86 -2.49
CA ARG A 67 -0.77 -6.20 -3.67
C ARG A 67 0.63 -5.60 -3.61
N ALA A 68 0.77 -4.36 -3.15
CA ALA A 68 2.07 -3.72 -3.00
C ALA A 68 2.95 -4.40 -1.94
N VAL A 69 2.37 -4.71 -0.77
CA VAL A 69 3.07 -5.47 0.28
C VAL A 69 3.54 -6.83 -0.25
N TYR A 70 2.69 -7.56 -0.97
CA TYR A 70 3.06 -8.83 -1.58
C TYR A 70 4.20 -8.70 -2.58
N ARG A 71 4.12 -7.75 -3.51
CA ARG A 71 5.19 -7.54 -4.50
C ARG A 71 6.52 -7.22 -3.84
N VAL A 72 6.52 -6.34 -2.84
CA VAL A 72 7.73 -5.98 -2.09
C VAL A 72 8.30 -7.20 -1.34
N LEU A 73 7.45 -7.98 -0.68
CA LEU A 73 7.87 -9.23 -0.02
C LEU A 73 8.39 -10.28 -1.02
N ALA A 74 7.84 -10.33 -2.22
CA ALA A 74 8.29 -11.19 -3.32
C ALA A 74 9.54 -10.64 -4.02
N GLY A 75 9.91 -9.38 -3.81
CA GLY A 75 11.00 -8.72 -4.52
C GLY A 75 10.66 -8.37 -5.98
N GLU A 76 9.37 -8.34 -6.32
CA GLU A 76 8.86 -7.96 -7.63
C GLU A 76 8.91 -6.44 -7.83
N PHE A 77 9.26 -6.01 -9.04
CA PHE A 77 9.24 -4.60 -9.41
C PHE A 77 7.95 -4.26 -10.15
N SER A 78 7.48 -3.01 -10.01
CA SER A 78 6.21 -2.56 -10.58
C SER A 78 6.22 -2.59 -12.10
N ALA A 79 5.09 -3.00 -12.70
CA ALA A 79 4.91 -3.05 -14.14
C ALA A 79 4.41 -1.73 -14.75
N ASN A 80 3.90 -0.81 -13.92
CA ASN A 80 3.40 0.50 -14.32
C ASN A 80 3.47 1.51 -13.18
N GLU A 81 3.27 2.78 -13.51
CA GLU A 81 3.35 3.92 -12.59
C GLU A 81 2.34 3.83 -11.42
N THR A 82 1.12 3.33 -11.67
CA THR A 82 0.11 3.16 -10.61
C THR A 82 0.59 2.16 -9.57
N GLN A 83 1.15 1.02 -9.99
CA GLN A 83 1.75 0.06 -9.07
C GLN A 83 2.96 0.65 -8.35
N ALA A 84 3.82 1.38 -9.07
CA ALA A 84 5.02 2.01 -8.53
C ALA A 84 4.69 2.98 -7.39
N THR A 85 3.58 3.73 -7.50
CA THR A 85 3.12 4.65 -6.44
C THR A 85 2.82 3.93 -5.12
N TYR A 86 2.31 2.70 -5.16
CA TYR A 86 2.09 1.93 -3.93
C TYR A 86 3.37 1.22 -3.46
N ASP A 87 4.13 0.64 -4.39
CA ASP A 87 5.32 -0.16 -4.05
C ASP A 87 6.42 0.72 -3.46
N GLU A 88 6.68 1.91 -4.02
CA GLU A 88 7.64 2.86 -3.48
C GLU A 88 7.27 3.27 -2.05
N ALA A 89 5.98 3.47 -1.79
CA ALA A 89 5.50 3.95 -0.51
C ALA A 89 5.69 2.88 0.58
N VAL A 90 5.64 1.59 0.23
CA VAL A 90 6.05 0.50 1.13
C VAL A 90 7.53 0.65 1.49
N TYR A 91 8.41 0.83 0.51
CA TYR A 91 9.85 1.02 0.76
C TYR A 91 10.14 2.27 1.60
N ARG A 92 9.45 3.39 1.35
CA ARG A 92 9.54 4.59 2.21
C ARG A 92 8.99 4.37 3.62
N ALA A 93 7.98 3.52 3.79
CA ALA A 93 7.51 3.14 5.13
C ALA A 93 8.59 2.37 5.90
N LEU A 94 9.39 1.54 5.22
CA LEU A 94 10.51 0.84 5.85
C LEU A 94 11.60 1.81 6.34
N LEU A 95 11.79 2.97 5.69
CA LEU A 95 12.82 3.95 6.09
C LEU A 95 12.65 4.50 7.51
N HIS A 96 11.48 4.35 8.15
CA HIS A 96 11.31 4.63 9.58
C HIS A 96 12.22 3.76 10.47
N PHE A 97 12.59 2.58 9.99
CA PHE A 97 13.46 1.63 10.69
C PHE A 97 14.90 1.63 10.14
N ARG A 98 15.30 2.66 9.39
CA ARG A 98 16.61 2.70 8.71
C ARG A 98 17.80 2.45 9.63
N GLY A 99 17.72 2.88 10.89
CA GLY A 99 18.77 2.66 11.91
C GLY A 99 18.84 1.23 12.44
N GLU A 100 17.81 0.41 12.22
CA GLU A 100 17.73 -0.98 12.67
C GLU A 100 18.04 -1.99 11.55
N MET A 101 17.95 -1.57 10.29
CA MET A 101 18.14 -2.43 9.13
C MET A 101 19.56 -2.98 9.03
N SER A 102 19.66 -4.21 8.55
CA SER A 102 20.91 -4.75 8.00
C SER A 102 21.43 -3.84 6.88
N ASP A 103 22.76 -3.82 6.71
CA ASP A 103 23.38 -3.04 5.64
C ASP A 103 22.88 -3.46 4.25
N GLY A 104 22.67 -4.78 4.06
CA GLY A 104 22.12 -5.34 2.83
C GLY A 104 20.71 -4.84 2.53
N LEU A 105 19.79 -4.92 3.51
CA LEU A 105 18.43 -4.41 3.32
C LEU A 105 18.43 -2.90 3.10
N ARG A 106 19.25 -2.15 3.83
CA ARG A 106 19.35 -0.70 3.67
C ARG A 106 19.78 -0.31 2.25
N GLN A 107 20.80 -0.99 1.71
CA GLN A 107 21.23 -0.80 0.32
C GLN A 107 20.15 -1.21 -0.68
N TYR A 108 19.49 -2.34 -0.44
CA TYR A 108 18.38 -2.82 -1.28
C TYR A 108 17.23 -1.81 -1.36
N VAL A 109 16.74 -1.33 -0.21
CA VAL A 109 15.65 -0.34 -0.13
C VAL A 109 16.02 0.96 -0.86
N LEU A 110 17.22 1.50 -0.63
CA LEU A 110 17.67 2.73 -1.29
C LEU A 110 17.83 2.53 -2.81
N GLY A 111 18.29 1.35 -3.24
CA GLY A 111 18.39 0.97 -4.64
C GLY A 111 17.03 0.91 -5.32
N GLN A 112 16.04 0.28 -4.69
CA GLN A 112 14.66 0.22 -5.20
C GLN A 112 14.04 1.61 -5.31
N LEU A 113 14.21 2.47 -4.29
CA LEU A 113 13.69 3.85 -4.33
C LEU A 113 14.37 4.70 -5.42
N THR A 114 15.67 4.51 -5.63
CA THR A 114 16.38 5.16 -6.74
C THR A 114 15.84 4.71 -8.09
N ARG A 115 15.56 3.41 -8.22
CA ARG A 115 14.99 2.83 -9.44
C ARG A 115 13.58 3.34 -9.73
N PHE A 116 12.71 3.39 -8.72
CA PHE A 116 11.37 3.99 -8.87
C PHE A 116 11.44 5.44 -9.30
N LYS A 117 12.36 6.21 -8.72
CA LYS A 117 12.57 7.60 -9.09
C LYS A 117 12.96 7.76 -10.57
N ALA A 118 13.81 6.88 -11.07
CA ALA A 118 14.29 6.93 -12.44
C ALA A 118 13.24 6.45 -13.46
N GLU A 119 12.48 5.40 -13.15
CA GLU A 119 11.60 4.75 -14.12
C GLU A 119 10.17 5.32 -14.13
N TRP A 120 9.62 5.67 -12.96
CA TRP A 120 8.20 5.97 -12.84
C TRP A 120 7.91 7.32 -12.18
N LEU A 121 8.72 7.74 -11.19
CA LEU A 121 8.37 8.83 -10.28
C LEU A 121 9.52 9.84 -10.10
N PRO A 122 9.81 10.72 -11.09
CA PRO A 122 10.96 11.64 -11.04
C PRO A 122 11.03 12.52 -9.78
N ASP A 123 9.87 12.91 -9.24
CA ASP A 123 9.76 13.76 -8.05
C ASP A 123 9.78 12.98 -6.72
N LEU A 124 9.97 11.66 -6.76
CA LEU A 124 10.03 10.82 -5.58
C LEU A 124 11.12 11.29 -4.60
N LYS A 125 10.73 11.43 -3.33
CA LYS A 125 11.62 11.77 -2.22
C LYS A 125 12.05 10.50 -1.47
N VAL A 126 13.35 10.30 -1.33
CA VAL A 126 13.94 9.16 -0.60
C VAL A 126 14.00 9.48 0.90
N GLU A 127 12.82 9.65 1.49
CA GLU A 127 12.63 9.98 2.91
C GLU A 127 11.52 9.11 3.52
N PRO A 128 11.50 8.92 4.86
CA PRO A 128 10.45 8.15 5.51
C PRO A 128 9.05 8.60 5.11
N LEU A 129 8.17 7.62 4.85
CA LEU A 129 6.81 7.89 4.42
C LEU A 129 6.05 8.67 5.50
N GLN A 130 5.50 9.83 5.13
CA GLN A 130 4.59 10.58 5.99
C GLN A 130 3.19 9.98 5.86
N CYS A 131 2.80 9.17 6.84
CA CYS A 131 1.50 8.48 6.82
C CYS A 131 0.52 9.20 7.76
N PRO A 132 -0.64 9.68 7.27
CA PRO A 132 -1.64 10.34 8.12
C PRO A 132 -2.32 9.39 9.13
N TYR A 133 -2.05 8.07 9.01
CA TYR A 133 -2.55 7.02 9.90
C TYR A 133 -1.60 6.73 11.08
N ALA A 134 -0.58 7.57 11.31
CA ALA A 134 0.19 7.49 12.54
C ALA A 134 -0.77 7.73 13.74
N VAL A 135 -0.71 6.83 14.71
CA VAL A 135 -1.51 6.72 15.95
C VAL A 135 -2.50 7.89 16.23
N GLY A 136 -3.80 7.57 16.27
CA GLY A 136 -4.81 8.43 16.90
C GLY A 136 -5.65 9.33 15.99
N SER A 137 -5.51 9.25 14.66
CA SER A 137 -6.39 9.98 13.73
C SER A 137 -7.31 9.04 12.96
N PRO A 138 -8.65 9.20 13.04
CA PRO A 138 -9.55 8.49 12.15
C PRO A 138 -9.25 8.88 10.71
N ALA A 139 -9.24 7.87 9.85
CA ALA A 139 -8.81 7.91 8.46
C ALA A 139 -9.76 8.69 7.55
N LYS A 140 -9.95 9.99 7.74
CA LYS A 140 -10.57 10.81 6.69
C LYS A 140 -9.52 11.32 5.70
N ALA A 141 -8.82 10.39 5.06
CA ALA A 141 -8.14 10.67 3.80
C ALA A 141 -9.20 10.66 2.68
N GLY A 142 -10.01 11.73 2.61
CA GLY A 142 -10.98 11.90 1.52
C GLY A 142 -12.45 11.87 1.92
N ALA A 143 -12.81 12.31 3.13
CA ALA A 143 -14.14 12.87 3.27
C ALA A 143 -14.23 14.04 2.30
N VAL A 144 -14.93 13.83 1.18
CA VAL A 144 -15.50 14.89 0.36
C VAL A 144 -15.94 15.95 1.36
N LYS A 145 -15.35 17.16 1.29
CA LYS A 145 -15.92 18.29 2.02
C LYS A 145 -17.37 18.31 1.57
N VAL A 146 -18.30 17.84 2.41
CA VAL A 146 -19.71 18.10 2.22
C VAL A 146 -19.72 19.61 2.15
N ARG A 147 -19.90 20.16 0.94
CA ARG A 147 -20.14 21.59 0.77
C ARG A 147 -21.31 21.84 1.70
N GLU A 148 -21.08 22.60 2.77
CA GLU A 148 -22.17 23.01 3.63
C GLU A 148 -23.27 23.54 2.70
N PRO A 149 -24.51 23.05 2.85
CA PRO A 149 -25.60 23.53 2.01
C PRO A 149 -25.59 25.06 2.10
N HIS A 150 -25.57 25.75 0.97
CA HIS A 150 -25.68 27.20 0.96
C HIS A 150 -27.03 27.57 1.58
N VAL A 151 -27.00 28.02 2.84
CA VAL A 151 -28.19 28.46 3.56
C VAL A 151 -28.50 29.86 3.06
N CYS A 152 -29.74 30.08 2.61
CA CYS A 152 -30.16 31.42 2.19
C CYS A 152 -30.13 32.37 3.40
N PRO A 153 -29.53 33.57 3.27
CA PRO A 153 -29.45 34.54 4.37
C PRO A 153 -30.81 35.12 4.76
N ASP A 154 -31.82 35.01 3.90
CA ASP A 154 -33.15 35.60 4.13
C ASP A 154 -34.08 34.65 4.89
N CYS A 155 -34.14 33.36 4.50
CA CYS A 155 -35.03 32.38 5.14
C CYS A 155 -34.34 31.39 6.09
N HIS A 156 -33.01 31.42 6.16
CA HIS A 156 -32.20 30.50 6.97
C HIS A 156 -32.44 29.00 6.68
N MET A 157 -32.96 28.66 5.50
CA MET A 157 -33.20 27.28 5.04
C MET A 157 -32.34 26.95 3.82
N ALA A 158 -32.05 25.67 3.60
CA ALA A 158 -31.30 25.18 2.43
C ALA A 158 -32.27 24.87 1.27
N HIS A 159 -32.13 25.58 0.14
CA HIS A 159 -32.94 25.36 -1.06
C HIS A 159 -32.11 25.54 -2.35
N ALA A 160 -32.52 24.86 -3.42
CA ALA A 160 -31.82 24.84 -4.71
C ALA A 160 -32.45 25.80 -5.74
N GLY A 161 -32.65 27.06 -5.35
CA GLY A 161 -33.34 28.07 -6.19
C GLY A 161 -33.67 29.35 -5.45
N ASP A 162 -34.53 30.20 -6.01
CA ASP A 162 -34.97 31.45 -5.39
C ASP A 162 -35.76 31.23 -4.10
N CYS A 163 -35.58 32.13 -3.14
CA CYS A 163 -36.32 32.17 -1.89
C CYS A 163 -37.69 32.82 -2.13
N TRP A 164 -38.79 32.11 -1.85
CA TRP A 164 -40.16 32.62 -1.89
C TRP A 164 -40.76 32.64 -0.50
#